data_AF-A0A7S1FUA7-F1
#
_entry.id   AF-A0A7S1FUA7-F1
#
_cell.length_a   1.000
_cell.length_b   1.000
_cell.length_c   1.000
_cell.angle_alpha   90.00
_cell.angle_beta   90.00
_cell.angle_gamma   90.00
#
_symmetry.space_group_name_H-M   'P 1'
#
loop_
_entity.id
_entity.type
_entity.pdbx_description
1 polymer ?
#
loop_
_entity_poly.entity_id
_entity_poly.type
_entity_poly.pdbx_seq_one_letter_code
_entity_poly.pdbx_strand_id
1 'polypeptide(L)'
;NSFVPPTSSASLQFRNQLKKRTRQIYVTLNASKDDAQSLMDEVAKIRAEIAALEGKSVEEVQTEAEIKRVSERERETAQHQQEVIEREQRQKAKLNSTRVAGRLFPLPESVEDQVRQATSAAERAYSDGISRQIIRFALFPYEGGNIIEMSQWPGGAQQMYREAARPFTEDMLRRLRPKRQISMGNNELTRDDLPPKIITQDIWDFDGSALITAESSGGPSNDVQAMVLPNTDSKYTSDIQKADEAMGDRLFLLVNPFWRNLESWGINIMAPNAKKTAEKVIFNRSYEETYILNRLDARGERCAAVKAYPYDWQLYAYIEDEYFPNREVPIWLGSTLEEPKSGDFSRLLNLKPEFKLSKNMRMIQRMRGN
;
A
#
# COMPACT_ATOMS: atom_id res chain seq x y z
N ASN A 1 -73.16 3.77 2.20
CA ASN A 1 -72.98 2.32 2.38
C ASN A 1 -72.03 1.77 1.34
N SER A 2 -70.73 1.86 1.60
CA SER A 2 -69.67 1.19 0.81
C SER A 2 -68.99 0.17 1.73
N PHE A 3 -69.20 -1.10 1.40
CA PHE A 3 -68.74 -2.26 2.15
C PHE A 3 -67.28 -2.54 1.78
N VAL A 4 -66.34 -2.31 2.70
CA VAL A 4 -64.93 -2.67 2.53
C VAL A 4 -64.74 -4.09 3.07
N PRO A 5 -64.31 -5.07 2.26
CA PRO A 5 -64.12 -6.43 2.74
C PRO A 5 -62.84 -6.50 3.62
N PRO A 6 -62.83 -7.33 4.67
CA PRO A 6 -61.66 -7.51 5.51
C PRO A 6 -60.61 -8.33 4.74
N THR A 7 -59.46 -7.72 4.43
CA THR A 7 -58.28 -8.46 3.98
C THR A 7 -57.79 -9.33 5.13
N SER A 8 -57.95 -10.65 4.98
CA SER A 8 -57.64 -11.61 6.05
C SER A 8 -56.14 -11.57 6.38
N SER A 9 -55.82 -11.44 7.67
CA SER A 9 -54.44 -11.46 8.18
C SER A 9 -53.70 -12.76 7.84
N ALA A 10 -54.45 -13.85 7.58
CA ALA A 10 -53.94 -15.13 7.12
C ALA A 10 -53.24 -15.05 5.76
N SER A 11 -53.76 -14.24 4.81
CA SER A 11 -53.12 -14.05 3.49
C SER A 11 -51.77 -13.35 3.59
N LEU A 12 -51.62 -12.42 4.54
CA LEU A 12 -50.40 -11.64 4.74
C LEU A 12 -49.31 -12.49 5.44
N GLN A 13 -49.70 -13.32 6.40
CA GLN A 13 -48.80 -14.26 7.08
C GLN A 13 -48.27 -15.34 6.12
N PHE A 14 -49.14 -15.89 5.26
CA PHE A 14 -48.75 -16.86 4.24
C PHE A 14 -47.79 -16.25 3.19
N ARG A 15 -48.07 -15.02 2.73
CA ARG A 15 -47.18 -14.25 1.84
C ARG A 15 -45.79 -14.01 2.45
N ASN A 16 -45.72 -13.72 3.75
CA ASN A 16 -44.45 -13.51 4.45
C ASN A 16 -43.66 -14.81 4.66
N GLN A 17 -44.34 -15.96 4.84
CA GLN A 17 -43.70 -17.27 4.91
C GLN A 17 -43.12 -17.71 3.55
N LEU A 18 -43.87 -17.52 2.46
CA LEU A 18 -43.40 -17.82 1.10
C LEU A 18 -42.15 -16.99 0.75
N LYS A 19 -42.16 -15.69 1.02
CA LYS A 19 -41.00 -14.79 0.81
C LYS A 19 -39.77 -15.20 1.64
N LYS A 20 -39.95 -15.71 2.87
CA LYS A 20 -38.86 -16.24 3.69
C LYS A 20 -38.27 -17.53 3.11
N ARG A 21 -39.10 -18.45 2.63
CA ARG A 21 -38.67 -19.70 1.98
C ARG A 21 -37.86 -19.43 0.71
N THR A 22 -38.29 -18.49 -0.14
CA THR A 22 -37.55 -18.14 -1.36
C THR A 22 -36.15 -17.59 -1.03
N ARG A 23 -36.01 -16.81 0.04
CA ARG A 23 -34.69 -16.32 0.51
C ARG A 23 -33.79 -17.43 1.01
N GLN A 24 -34.34 -18.44 1.69
CA GLN A 24 -33.58 -19.56 2.24
C GLN A 24 -32.97 -20.46 1.16
N ILE A 25 -33.68 -20.67 0.06
CA ILE A 25 -33.23 -21.51 -1.06
C ILE A 25 -32.04 -20.90 -1.82
N TYR A 26 -31.93 -19.57 -1.87
CA TYR A 26 -30.86 -18.90 -2.62
C TYR A 26 -29.51 -18.80 -1.87
N VAL A 27 -29.44 -19.13 -0.59
CA VAL A 27 -28.22 -18.96 0.25
C VAL A 27 -27.28 -20.18 0.20
N THR A 28 -27.74 -21.33 -0.29
CA THR A 28 -26.93 -22.56 -0.39
C THR A 28 -26.43 -22.77 -1.82
N LEU A 29 -25.23 -22.25 -2.13
CA LEU A 29 -24.52 -22.51 -3.38
C LEU A 29 -23.21 -23.25 -3.11
N ASN A 30 -23.34 -24.57 -2.93
CA ASN A 30 -22.28 -25.58 -3.06
C ASN A 30 -22.95 -26.95 -3.29
N ALA A 31 -23.86 -27.02 -4.27
CA ALA A 31 -24.69 -28.19 -4.52
C ALA A 31 -24.32 -28.84 -5.85
N SER A 32 -24.46 -30.17 -5.94
CA SER A 32 -24.16 -30.94 -7.14
C SER A 32 -25.09 -30.54 -8.30
N LYS A 33 -24.75 -30.89 -9.56
CA LYS A 33 -25.55 -30.51 -10.73
C LYS A 33 -27.03 -30.96 -10.61
N ASP A 34 -27.29 -32.07 -9.93
CA ASP A 34 -28.65 -32.58 -9.73
C ASP A 34 -29.43 -31.77 -8.69
N ASP A 35 -28.76 -31.31 -7.63
CA ASP A 35 -29.37 -30.43 -6.62
C ASP A 35 -29.72 -29.05 -7.22
N ALA A 36 -28.86 -28.54 -8.11
CA ALA A 36 -29.11 -27.28 -8.80
C ALA A 36 -30.36 -27.36 -9.69
N GLN A 37 -30.57 -28.50 -10.37
CA GLN A 37 -31.75 -28.72 -11.21
C GLN A 37 -33.03 -28.80 -10.36
N SER A 38 -33.01 -29.56 -9.25
CA SER A 38 -34.15 -29.67 -8.34
C SER A 38 -34.53 -28.32 -7.70
N LEU A 39 -33.54 -27.49 -7.36
CA LEU A 39 -33.78 -26.15 -6.82
C LEU A 39 -34.39 -25.22 -7.88
N MET A 40 -34.01 -25.34 -9.14
CA MET A 40 -34.57 -24.54 -10.23
C MET A 40 -36.04 -24.89 -10.51
N ASP A 41 -36.39 -26.17 -10.43
CA ASP A 41 -37.78 -26.63 -10.56
C ASP A 41 -38.66 -26.17 -9.38
N GLU A 42 -38.12 -26.22 -8.15
CA GLU A 42 -38.82 -25.71 -6.97
C GLU A 42 -39.03 -24.19 -7.03
N VAL A 43 -38.01 -23.45 -7.51
CA VAL A 43 -38.11 -22.01 -7.76
C VAL A 43 -39.13 -21.69 -8.85
N ALA A 44 -39.21 -22.49 -9.92
CA ALA A 44 -40.23 -22.33 -10.97
C ALA A 44 -41.64 -22.53 -10.42
N LYS A 45 -41.83 -23.53 -9.55
CA LYS A 45 -43.11 -23.83 -8.90
C LYS A 45 -43.56 -22.70 -7.97
N ILE A 46 -42.64 -22.17 -7.17
CA ILE A 46 -42.90 -21.01 -6.28
C ILE A 46 -43.25 -19.76 -7.10
N ARG A 47 -42.58 -19.53 -8.24
CA ARG A 47 -42.88 -18.40 -9.13
C ARG A 47 -44.28 -18.49 -9.74
N ALA A 48 -44.70 -19.67 -10.17
CA ALA A 48 -46.05 -19.90 -10.67
C ALA A 48 -47.11 -19.65 -9.59
N GLU A 49 -46.84 -20.05 -8.35
CA GLU A 49 -47.72 -19.84 -7.20
C GLU A 49 -47.84 -18.35 -6.82
N ILE A 50 -46.74 -17.60 -6.89
CA ILE A 50 -46.73 -16.13 -6.66
C ILE A 50 -47.48 -15.40 -7.78
N ALA A 51 -47.26 -15.79 -9.04
CA ALA A 51 -47.97 -15.21 -10.20
C ALA A 51 -49.49 -15.41 -10.07
N ALA A 52 -49.93 -16.61 -9.68
CA ALA A 52 -51.34 -16.92 -9.44
C ALA A 52 -51.94 -16.10 -8.27
N LEU A 53 -51.16 -15.83 -7.22
CA LEU A 53 -51.60 -15.08 -6.04
C LEU A 53 -51.60 -13.55 -6.22
N GLU A 54 -50.76 -13.02 -7.12
CA GLU A 54 -50.66 -11.58 -7.40
C GLU A 54 -51.44 -11.16 -8.66
N GLY A 55 -51.97 -12.11 -9.43
CA GLY A 55 -52.71 -11.84 -10.67
C GLY A 55 -51.82 -11.31 -11.81
N LYS A 56 -50.51 -11.57 -11.73
CA LYS A 56 -49.49 -11.14 -12.68
C LYS A 56 -49.01 -12.32 -13.54
N SER A 57 -48.37 -12.04 -14.67
CA SER A 57 -47.74 -13.09 -15.46
C SER A 57 -46.47 -13.62 -14.79
N VAL A 58 -46.08 -14.85 -15.10
CA VAL A 58 -44.83 -15.44 -14.58
C VAL A 58 -43.60 -14.64 -15.03
N GLU A 59 -43.66 -14.02 -16.21
CA GLU A 59 -42.58 -13.18 -16.77
C GLU A 59 -42.44 -11.83 -16.04
N GLU A 60 -43.57 -11.22 -15.64
CA GLU A 60 -43.57 -9.99 -14.82
C GLU A 60 -42.97 -10.24 -13.44
N VAL A 61 -43.26 -11.40 -12.83
CA VAL A 61 -42.67 -11.78 -11.52
C VAL A 61 -41.16 -12.05 -11.65
N GLN A 62 -40.71 -12.58 -12.79
CA GLN A 62 -39.28 -12.80 -13.03
C GLN A 62 -38.51 -11.50 -13.21
N THR A 63 -39.02 -10.58 -14.03
CA THR A 63 -38.41 -9.26 -14.25
C THR A 63 -38.37 -8.43 -12.96
N GLU A 64 -39.44 -8.45 -12.16
CA GLU A 64 -39.47 -7.78 -10.85
C GLU A 64 -38.45 -8.38 -9.86
N ALA A 65 -38.27 -9.71 -9.87
CA ALA A 65 -37.27 -10.39 -9.04
C ALA A 65 -35.83 -10.09 -9.48
N GLU A 66 -35.57 -9.98 -10.79
CA GLU A 66 -34.26 -9.61 -11.33
C GLU A 66 -33.89 -8.16 -11.02
N ILE A 67 -34.81 -7.21 -11.24
CA ILE A 67 -34.62 -5.79 -10.89
C ILE A 67 -34.34 -5.64 -9.38
N LYS A 68 -35.08 -6.38 -8.55
CA LYS A 68 -34.86 -6.37 -7.10
C LYS A 68 -33.49 -6.95 -6.71
N ARG A 69 -33.02 -8.00 -7.40
CA ARG A 69 -31.69 -8.57 -7.18
C ARG A 69 -30.56 -7.63 -7.58
N VAL A 70 -30.69 -6.98 -8.73
CA VAL A 70 -29.69 -6.02 -9.21
C VAL A 70 -29.60 -4.86 -8.23
N SER A 71 -30.73 -4.28 -7.81
CA SER A 71 -30.74 -3.19 -6.83
C SER A 71 -30.27 -3.60 -5.43
N GLU A 72 -30.53 -4.83 -4.96
CA GLU A 72 -29.97 -5.33 -3.71
C GLU A 72 -28.44 -5.48 -3.80
N ARG A 73 -27.91 -6.05 -4.90
CA ARG A 73 -26.46 -6.13 -5.13
C ARG A 73 -25.80 -4.75 -5.22
N GLU A 74 -26.42 -3.81 -5.92
CA GLU A 74 -25.91 -2.44 -6.00
C GLU A 74 -25.83 -1.79 -4.62
N ARG A 75 -26.86 -1.97 -3.78
CA ARG A 75 -26.86 -1.49 -2.38
C ARG A 75 -25.77 -2.14 -1.54
N GLU A 76 -25.59 -3.46 -1.64
CA GLU A 76 -24.52 -4.17 -0.93
C GLU A 76 -23.13 -3.67 -1.37
N THR A 77 -22.91 -3.47 -2.68
CA THR A 77 -21.64 -2.93 -3.18
C THR A 77 -21.41 -1.49 -2.73
N ALA A 78 -22.45 -0.65 -2.71
CA ALA A 78 -22.35 0.73 -2.26
C ALA A 78 -22.07 0.82 -0.75
N GLN A 79 -22.73 -0.02 0.06
CA GLN A 79 -22.46 -0.12 1.50
C GLN A 79 -21.02 -0.57 1.77
N HIS A 80 -20.55 -1.61 1.07
CA HIS A 80 -19.18 -2.08 1.22
C HIS A 80 -18.15 -1.01 0.82
N GLN A 81 -18.39 -0.29 -0.29
CA GLN A 81 -17.53 0.84 -0.68
C GLN A 81 -17.52 1.93 0.37
N GLN A 82 -18.67 2.26 0.97
CA GLN A 82 -18.76 3.30 1.98
C GLN A 82 -18.08 2.91 3.30
N GLU A 83 -18.18 1.65 3.72
CA GLU A 83 -17.43 1.11 4.87
C GLU A 83 -15.91 1.15 4.65
N VAL A 84 -15.45 0.81 3.45
CA VAL A 84 -14.02 0.89 3.08
C VAL A 84 -13.52 2.33 3.17
N ILE A 85 -14.28 3.29 2.60
CA ILE A 85 -13.95 4.72 2.66
C ILE A 85 -13.90 5.21 4.12
N GLU A 86 -14.88 4.83 4.94
CA GLU A 86 -14.92 5.28 6.34
C GLU A 86 -13.78 4.68 7.16
N ARG A 87 -13.43 3.40 6.92
CA ARG A 87 -12.29 2.74 7.56
C ARG A 87 -10.97 3.39 7.19
N GLU A 88 -10.77 3.73 5.92
CA GLU A 88 -9.61 4.50 5.46
C GLU A 88 -9.56 5.88 6.12
N GLN A 89 -10.69 6.59 6.20
CA GLN A 89 -10.74 7.91 6.83
C GLN A 89 -10.40 7.85 8.33
N ARG A 90 -10.93 6.85 9.06
CA ARG A 90 -10.60 6.64 10.48
C ARG A 90 -9.14 6.28 10.68
N GLN A 91 -8.56 5.45 9.80
CA GLN A 91 -7.13 5.14 9.82
C GLN A 91 -6.28 6.37 9.54
N LYS A 92 -6.60 7.15 8.50
CA LYS A 92 -5.93 8.42 8.16
C LYS A 92 -6.02 9.43 9.31
N ALA A 93 -7.17 9.55 9.96
CA ALA A 93 -7.35 10.44 11.12
C ALA A 93 -6.51 9.99 12.33
N LYS A 94 -6.47 8.68 12.62
CA LYS A 94 -5.64 8.11 13.68
C LYS A 94 -4.15 8.33 13.39
N LEU A 95 -3.72 8.09 12.16
CA LEU A 95 -2.35 8.35 11.70
C LEU A 95 -2.00 9.83 11.85
N ASN A 96 -2.87 10.74 11.41
CA ASN A 96 -2.68 12.18 11.51
C ASN A 96 -2.57 12.64 12.98
N SER A 97 -3.24 11.98 13.92
CA SER A 97 -3.12 12.31 15.35
C SER A 97 -1.75 11.97 15.94
N THR A 98 -1.02 11.02 15.36
CA THR A 98 0.33 10.60 15.79
C THR A 98 1.44 11.41 15.09
N ARG A 99 1.10 12.22 14.08
CA ARG A 99 2.10 12.97 13.31
C ARG A 99 2.71 14.09 14.13
N VAL A 100 4.03 14.11 14.20
CA VAL A 100 4.78 15.19 14.85
C VAL A 100 5.08 16.26 13.80
N ALA A 101 4.20 17.26 13.70
CA ALA A 101 4.44 18.42 12.86
C ALA A 101 5.62 19.26 13.42
N GLY A 102 6.53 19.70 12.55
CA GLY A 102 7.54 20.71 12.88
C GLY A 102 8.91 20.22 13.34
N ARG A 103 9.15 18.90 13.49
CA ARG A 103 10.51 18.39 13.76
C ARG A 103 11.24 18.11 12.45
N LEU A 104 12.36 18.80 12.22
CA LEU A 104 13.22 18.54 11.06
C LEU A 104 13.84 17.14 11.16
N PHE A 105 13.79 16.42 10.05
CA PHE A 105 14.30 15.08 9.89
C PHE A 105 15.47 15.13 8.91
N PRO A 106 16.70 14.81 9.33
CA PRO A 106 17.88 15.03 8.51
C PRO A 106 17.81 14.20 7.23
N LEU A 107 18.21 14.80 6.11
CA LEU A 107 18.39 14.07 4.86
C LEU A 107 19.53 13.06 5.05
N PRO A 108 19.38 11.78 4.68
CA PRO A 108 20.46 10.82 4.82
C PRO A 108 21.63 11.22 3.89
N GLU A 109 22.84 11.19 4.42
CA GLU A 109 24.06 11.50 3.64
C GLU A 109 24.78 10.23 3.18
N SER A 110 24.50 9.10 3.82
CA SER A 110 25.11 7.80 3.54
C SER A 110 24.07 6.67 3.40
N VAL A 111 24.51 5.55 2.84
CA VAL A 111 23.76 4.28 2.83
C VAL A 111 23.32 3.91 4.24
N GLU A 112 24.25 3.98 5.19
CA GLU A 112 24.01 3.62 6.58
C GLU A 112 22.95 4.55 7.22
N ASP A 113 23.01 5.85 6.94
CA ASP A 113 21.98 6.78 7.42
C ASP A 113 20.61 6.42 6.86
N GLN A 114 20.52 6.13 5.57
CA GLN A 114 19.27 5.74 4.92
C GLN A 114 18.72 4.43 5.52
N VAL A 115 19.56 3.41 5.70
CA VAL A 115 19.17 2.14 6.33
C VAL A 115 18.73 2.37 7.78
N ARG A 116 19.49 3.13 8.57
CA ARG A 116 19.16 3.45 9.97
C ARG A 116 17.84 4.19 10.08
N GLN A 117 17.61 5.18 9.21
CA GLN A 117 16.38 5.96 9.17
C GLN A 117 15.17 5.09 8.79
N ALA A 118 15.28 4.26 7.76
CA ALA A 118 14.23 3.34 7.34
C ALA A 118 13.89 2.32 8.42
N THR A 119 14.92 1.72 9.03
CA THR A 119 14.77 0.77 10.16
C THR A 119 13.99 1.43 11.31
N SER A 120 14.43 2.62 11.73
CA SER A 120 13.81 3.33 12.85
C SER A 120 12.36 3.74 12.53
N ALA A 121 12.07 4.10 11.28
CA ALA A 121 10.72 4.44 10.85
C ALA A 121 9.80 3.21 10.85
N ALA A 122 10.31 2.07 10.38
CA ALA A 122 9.57 0.82 10.34
C ALA A 122 9.26 0.27 11.75
N GLU A 123 10.22 0.36 12.68
CA GLU A 123 10.04 -0.03 14.09
C GLU A 123 8.99 0.83 14.79
N ARG A 124 9.03 2.15 14.61
CA ARG A 124 8.01 3.06 15.17
C ARG A 124 6.64 2.74 14.62
N ALA A 125 6.52 2.60 13.30
CA ALA A 125 5.25 2.26 12.66
C ALA A 125 4.70 0.92 13.15
N TYR A 126 5.55 -0.09 13.30
CA TYR A 126 5.14 -1.39 13.83
C TYR A 126 4.70 -1.31 15.29
N SER A 127 5.41 -0.52 16.11
CA SER A 127 5.02 -0.26 17.51
C SER A 127 3.64 0.39 17.62
N ASP A 128 3.27 1.21 16.63
CA ASP A 128 1.95 1.85 16.53
C ASP A 128 0.87 0.93 15.90
N GLY A 129 1.21 -0.33 15.63
CA GLY A 129 0.30 -1.37 15.12
C GLY A 129 0.25 -1.49 13.59
N ILE A 130 1.19 -0.88 12.87
CA ILE A 130 1.27 -0.93 11.40
C ILE A 130 2.16 -2.11 10.98
N SER A 131 1.54 -3.26 10.69
CA SER A 131 2.22 -4.50 10.29
C SER A 131 2.46 -4.64 8.78
N ARG A 132 1.87 -3.77 7.96
CA ARG A 132 2.01 -3.75 6.50
C ARG A 132 2.58 -2.42 6.07
N GLN A 133 3.81 -2.46 5.56
CA GLN A 133 4.55 -1.24 5.30
C GLN A 133 5.20 -1.25 3.91
N ILE A 134 5.32 -0.06 3.32
CA ILE A 134 6.05 0.19 2.08
C ILE A 134 7.27 1.04 2.41
N ILE A 135 8.42 0.58 1.94
CA ILE A 135 9.70 1.28 2.07
C ILE A 135 10.24 1.54 0.66
N ARG A 136 10.70 2.75 0.39
CA ARG A 136 11.37 3.11 -0.86
C ARG A 136 12.70 3.77 -0.57
N PHE A 137 13.75 2.99 -0.77
CA PHE A 137 15.12 3.50 -0.76
C PHE A 137 15.40 4.32 -2.02
N ALA A 138 16.27 5.32 -1.88
CA ALA A 138 16.89 5.90 -3.07
C ALA A 138 18.00 4.93 -3.49
N LEU A 139 17.74 4.15 -4.53
CA LEU A 139 18.68 3.12 -4.96
C LEU A 139 19.88 3.76 -5.67
N PHE A 140 21.07 3.47 -5.16
CA PHE A 140 22.36 3.75 -5.76
C PHE A 140 23.32 2.60 -5.44
N PRO A 141 24.40 2.40 -6.22
CA PRO A 141 25.35 1.31 -5.96
C PRO A 141 25.79 1.33 -4.50
N TYR A 142 25.56 0.22 -3.80
CA TYR A 142 25.81 0.11 -2.36
C TYR A 142 27.29 0.38 -2.04
N GLU A 143 28.17 -0.05 -2.92
CA GLU A 143 29.61 0.20 -2.85
C GLU A 143 29.97 1.44 -3.69
N GLY A 144 30.39 2.52 -3.02
CA GLY A 144 30.95 3.71 -3.68
C GLY A 144 29.95 4.61 -4.41
N GLY A 145 28.64 4.31 -4.35
CA GLY A 145 27.61 5.16 -4.95
C GLY A 145 27.40 6.46 -4.16
N ASN A 146 27.09 7.53 -4.89
CA ASN A 146 26.74 8.83 -4.31
C ASN A 146 25.21 8.98 -4.20
N ILE A 147 24.72 9.30 -3.00
CA ILE A 147 23.30 9.52 -2.72
C ILE A 147 22.70 10.71 -3.48
N ILE A 148 23.53 11.64 -3.92
CA ILE A 148 23.11 12.85 -4.65
C ILE A 148 22.87 12.53 -6.14
N GLU A 149 23.61 11.57 -6.70
CA GLU A 149 23.56 11.27 -8.14
C GLU A 149 22.46 10.27 -8.48
N MET A 150 21.63 10.60 -9.46
CA MET A 150 20.64 9.67 -10.00
C MET A 150 21.34 8.53 -10.71
N SER A 151 21.29 7.34 -10.12
CA SER A 151 21.92 6.15 -10.67
C SER A 151 21.18 5.68 -11.92
N GLN A 152 21.94 5.40 -12.97
CA GLN A 152 21.45 4.71 -14.15
C GLN A 152 21.73 3.21 -13.98
N TRP A 153 20.73 2.38 -14.29
CA TRP A 153 20.82 0.93 -14.19
C TRP A 153 20.84 0.33 -15.60
N PRO A 154 21.98 0.33 -16.32
CA PRO A 154 22.06 -0.18 -17.69
C PRO A 154 21.70 -1.67 -17.79
N GLY A 155 21.98 -2.46 -16.76
CA GLY A 155 21.55 -3.85 -16.62
C GLY A 155 20.12 -4.01 -16.10
N GLY A 156 19.33 -2.93 -16.06
CA GLY A 156 17.93 -2.93 -15.67
C GLY A 156 17.71 -3.35 -14.21
N ALA A 157 16.54 -3.95 -13.97
CA ALA A 157 16.08 -4.28 -12.63
C ALA A 157 16.94 -5.35 -11.93
N GLN A 158 17.53 -6.29 -12.67
CA GLN A 158 18.46 -7.27 -12.12
C GLN A 158 19.73 -6.63 -11.55
N GLN A 159 20.30 -5.65 -12.26
CA GLN A 159 21.44 -4.89 -11.75
C GLN A 159 21.05 -4.09 -10.50
N MET A 160 19.92 -3.39 -10.58
CA MET A 160 19.37 -2.59 -9.49
C MET A 160 19.13 -3.43 -8.22
N TYR A 161 18.64 -4.67 -8.38
CA TYR A 161 18.48 -5.62 -7.29
C TYR A 161 19.81 -5.99 -6.65
N ARG A 162 20.74 -6.50 -7.47
CA ARG A 162 22.03 -7.04 -7.00
C ARG A 162 22.90 -5.97 -6.33
N GLU A 163 22.97 -4.79 -6.91
CA GLU A 163 23.91 -3.74 -6.50
C GLU A 163 23.33 -2.75 -5.49
N ALA A 164 22.00 -2.68 -5.34
CA ALA A 164 21.35 -1.76 -4.41
C ALA A 164 20.23 -2.41 -3.60
N ALA A 165 19.11 -2.81 -4.23
CA ALA A 165 17.91 -3.13 -3.46
C ALA A 165 18.11 -4.29 -2.45
N ARG A 166 18.86 -5.34 -2.85
CA ARG A 166 19.20 -6.47 -1.98
C ARG A 166 20.06 -6.04 -0.79
N PRO A 167 21.27 -5.48 -0.96
CA PRO A 167 22.12 -5.14 0.19
C PRO A 167 21.48 -4.10 1.13
N PHE A 168 20.73 -3.13 0.60
CA PHE A 168 19.95 -2.20 1.44
C PHE A 168 18.92 -2.93 2.30
N THR A 169 18.17 -3.86 1.70
CA THR A 169 17.14 -4.61 2.42
C THR A 169 17.74 -5.57 3.44
N GLU A 170 18.81 -6.29 3.07
CA GLU A 170 19.49 -7.19 4.00
C GLU A 170 20.07 -6.43 5.21
N ASP A 171 20.72 -5.28 5.01
CA ASP A 171 21.26 -4.48 6.12
C ASP A 171 20.15 -3.91 7.01
N MET A 172 19.06 -3.41 6.41
CA MET A 172 17.89 -2.96 7.16
C MET A 172 17.30 -4.08 8.01
N LEU A 173 17.05 -5.25 7.41
CA LEU A 173 16.47 -6.39 8.12
C LEU A 173 17.37 -6.93 9.22
N ARG A 174 18.71 -6.86 9.07
CA ARG A 174 19.66 -7.21 10.15
C ARG A 174 19.56 -6.28 11.35
N ARG A 175 19.17 -5.03 11.14
CA ARG A 175 19.03 -4.02 12.20
C ARG A 175 17.63 -3.95 12.80
N LEU A 176 16.61 -4.36 12.06
CA LEU A 176 15.21 -4.25 12.43
C LEU A 176 14.83 -5.13 13.63
N ARG A 177 14.21 -4.53 14.65
CA ARG A 177 13.72 -5.21 15.86
C ARG A 177 12.26 -4.81 16.17
N PRO A 178 11.27 -5.55 15.63
CA PRO A 178 9.86 -5.18 15.74
C PRO A 178 9.33 -5.10 17.19
N LYS A 179 9.81 -5.98 18.08
CA LYS A 179 9.35 -6.04 19.49
C LYS A 179 10.51 -5.87 20.46
N ARG A 180 11.28 -4.78 20.32
CA ARG A 180 12.29 -4.46 21.32
C ARG A 180 11.59 -4.11 22.64
N GLN A 181 11.43 -5.09 23.54
CA GLN A 181 11.07 -4.79 24.93
C GLN A 181 12.23 -3.98 25.50
N ILE A 182 11.99 -2.71 25.84
CA ILE A 182 12.94 -1.91 26.59
C ILE A 182 12.94 -2.48 28.01
N SER A 183 13.77 -3.48 28.25
CA SER A 183 14.04 -4.02 29.58
C SER A 183 14.73 -2.92 30.40
N MET A 184 13.94 -2.11 31.10
CA MET A 184 14.40 -1.16 32.11
C MET A 184 14.92 -1.95 33.32
N GLY A 185 16.10 -2.55 33.20
CA GLY A 185 16.72 -3.28 34.30
C GLY A 185 17.39 -4.56 33.83
N ASN A 186 18.72 -4.53 33.85
CA ASN A 186 19.69 -5.60 33.59
C ASN A 186 20.22 -5.65 32.15
N ASN A 187 21.53 -5.39 32.06
CA ASN A 187 22.39 -5.37 30.87
C ASN A 187 22.61 -6.77 30.26
N GLU A 188 21.70 -7.72 30.47
CA GLU A 188 21.77 -9.02 29.82
C GLU A 188 21.12 -8.89 28.44
N LEU A 189 21.92 -9.08 27.39
CA LEU A 189 21.43 -9.27 26.02
C LEU A 189 20.34 -10.35 26.06
N THR A 190 19.10 -9.93 25.84
CA THR A 190 18.00 -10.87 25.66
C THR A 190 18.19 -11.58 24.32
N ARG A 191 17.63 -12.78 24.15
CA ARG A 191 17.72 -13.49 22.85
C ARG A 191 17.18 -12.65 21.69
N ASP A 192 16.30 -11.69 21.96
CA ASP A 192 15.74 -10.74 20.98
C ASP A 192 16.75 -9.69 20.49
N ASP A 193 17.86 -9.48 21.20
CA ASP A 193 18.89 -8.50 20.84
C ASP A 193 19.91 -9.05 19.82
N LEU A 194 19.96 -10.37 19.62
CA LEU A 194 20.83 -10.99 18.63
C LEU A 194 20.40 -10.61 17.19
N PRO A 195 21.36 -10.48 16.25
CA PRO A 195 21.04 -10.23 14.86
C PRO A 195 20.21 -11.38 14.27
N PRO A 196 19.09 -11.08 13.58
CA PRO A 196 18.29 -12.09 12.94
C PRO A 196 19.09 -12.75 11.81
N LYS A 197 18.77 -14.02 11.56
CA LYS A 197 19.35 -14.75 10.44
C LYS A 197 18.60 -14.36 9.17
N ILE A 198 19.34 -13.88 8.17
CA ILE A 198 18.76 -13.48 6.90
C ILE A 198 18.75 -14.66 5.94
N ILE A 199 17.57 -14.97 5.38
CA ILE A 199 17.36 -15.96 4.33
C ILE A 199 16.78 -15.25 3.12
N THR A 200 17.52 -15.31 2.01
CA THR A 200 17.11 -14.71 0.74
C THR A 200 16.61 -15.80 -0.19
N GLN A 201 15.37 -15.66 -0.66
CA GLN A 201 14.79 -16.48 -1.69
C GLN A 201 14.62 -15.63 -2.95
N ASP A 202 15.58 -15.75 -3.87
CA ASP A 202 15.51 -15.06 -5.15
C ASP A 202 14.30 -15.60 -5.92
N ILE A 203 13.44 -14.68 -6.35
CA ILE A 203 12.35 -15.00 -7.25
C ILE A 203 12.99 -14.95 -8.63
N TRP A 204 13.19 -16.11 -9.24
CA TRP A 204 13.84 -16.24 -10.55
C TRP A 204 12.93 -15.76 -11.67
N ASP A 205 12.67 -14.46 -11.68
CA ASP A 205 11.99 -13.73 -12.74
C ASP A 205 12.97 -12.81 -13.49
N PHE A 206 12.49 -12.24 -14.59
CA PHE A 206 13.28 -11.32 -15.40
C PHE A 206 13.59 -10.01 -14.67
N ASP A 207 12.78 -9.66 -13.66
CA ASP A 207 12.78 -8.34 -13.03
C ASP A 207 13.72 -8.25 -11.82
N GLY A 208 14.29 -9.35 -11.34
CA GLY A 208 15.25 -9.33 -10.23
C GLY A 208 14.57 -9.04 -8.89
N SER A 209 13.54 -9.81 -8.56
CA SER A 209 12.84 -9.70 -7.27
C SER A 209 13.29 -10.77 -6.28
N ALA A 210 13.05 -10.53 -4.99
CA ALA A 210 13.30 -11.55 -3.96
C ALA A 210 12.38 -11.42 -2.76
N LEU A 211 12.16 -12.55 -2.08
CA LEU A 211 11.57 -12.58 -0.76
C LEU A 211 12.70 -12.80 0.26
N ILE A 212 12.93 -11.82 1.12
CA ILE A 212 13.96 -11.86 2.16
C ILE A 212 13.28 -12.02 3.52
N THR A 213 13.62 -13.10 4.21
CA THR A 213 13.12 -13.39 5.56
C THR A 213 14.23 -13.11 6.58
N ALA A 214 13.89 -12.36 7.61
CA ALA A 214 14.69 -12.17 8.81
C ALA A 214 14.12 -13.04 9.92
N GLU A 215 14.75 -14.19 10.15
CA GLU A 215 14.37 -15.11 11.23
C GLU A 215 14.88 -14.56 12.57
N SER A 216 13.95 -14.22 13.46
CA SER A 216 14.31 -13.70 14.78
C SER A 216 14.75 -14.84 15.69
N SER A 217 15.83 -14.62 16.43
CA SER A 217 16.26 -15.48 17.54
C SER A 217 15.25 -15.53 18.70
N GLY A 218 14.34 -14.56 18.76
CA GLY A 218 13.18 -14.52 19.66
C GLY A 218 12.05 -15.50 19.30
N GLY A 219 12.16 -16.17 18.16
CA GLY A 219 11.20 -17.14 17.66
C GLY A 219 10.29 -16.61 16.53
N PRO A 220 9.49 -17.49 15.92
CA PRO A 220 8.83 -17.23 14.64
C PRO A 220 7.80 -16.09 14.65
N SER A 221 7.30 -15.73 15.84
CA SER A 221 6.34 -14.62 16.02
C SER A 221 6.95 -13.25 15.81
N ASN A 222 8.29 -13.16 15.76
CA ASN A 222 9.04 -11.91 15.56
C ASN A 222 9.77 -11.89 14.21
N ASP A 223 9.56 -12.90 13.36
CA ASP A 223 10.10 -12.92 12.01
C ASP A 223 9.55 -11.74 11.20
N VAL A 224 10.40 -11.24 10.31
CA VAL A 224 10.03 -10.19 9.36
C VAL A 224 10.26 -10.71 7.96
N GLN A 225 9.34 -10.42 7.05
CA GLN A 225 9.51 -10.71 5.63
C GLN A 225 9.46 -9.42 4.83
N ALA A 226 10.34 -9.30 3.85
CA ALA A 226 10.36 -8.21 2.90
C ALA A 226 10.35 -8.75 1.48
N MET A 227 9.40 -8.29 0.67
CA MET A 227 9.41 -8.53 -0.77
C MET A 227 10.07 -7.34 -1.46
N VAL A 228 11.16 -7.59 -2.19
CA VAL A 228 12.02 -6.59 -2.81
C VAL A 228 11.69 -6.47 -4.29
N LEU A 229 11.52 -5.23 -4.76
CA LEU A 229 11.23 -4.86 -6.15
C LEU A 229 10.01 -5.56 -6.78
N PRO A 230 8.89 -5.81 -6.05
CA PRO A 230 7.77 -6.47 -6.70
C PRO A 230 7.20 -5.60 -7.84
N ASN A 231 6.74 -6.26 -8.90
CA ASN A 231 6.19 -5.61 -10.10
C ASN A 231 4.66 -5.82 -10.24
N THR A 232 4.04 -5.10 -11.17
CA THR A 232 2.59 -5.06 -11.41
C THR A 232 1.99 -6.36 -11.96
N ASP A 233 2.80 -7.41 -12.19
CA ASP A 233 2.31 -8.70 -12.67
C ASP A 233 1.40 -9.40 -11.64
N SER A 234 0.44 -10.14 -12.17
CA SER A 234 -0.47 -11.04 -11.46
C SER A 234 0.27 -12.03 -10.55
N LYS A 235 1.44 -12.52 -10.95
CA LYS A 235 2.29 -13.40 -10.14
C LYS A 235 2.67 -12.75 -8.81
N TYR A 236 3.22 -11.53 -8.85
CA TYR A 236 3.59 -10.79 -7.64
C TYR A 236 2.39 -10.50 -6.76
N THR A 237 1.23 -10.18 -7.36
CA THR A 237 0.01 -9.97 -6.58
C THR A 237 -0.38 -11.24 -5.81
N SER A 238 -0.26 -12.42 -6.43
CA SER A 238 -0.50 -13.70 -5.75
C SER A 238 0.55 -14.01 -4.69
N ASP A 239 1.83 -13.75 -4.98
CA ASP A 239 2.93 -14.01 -4.04
C ASP A 239 2.84 -13.09 -2.82
N ILE A 240 2.51 -11.81 -3.02
CA ILE A 240 2.22 -10.84 -1.94
C ILE A 240 1.05 -11.33 -1.11
N GLN A 241 -0.05 -11.76 -1.73
CA GLN A 241 -1.21 -12.24 -1.00
C GLN A 241 -0.86 -13.44 -0.10
N LYS A 242 -0.13 -14.42 -0.63
CA LYS A 242 0.29 -15.61 0.11
C LYS A 242 1.23 -15.27 1.26
N ALA A 243 2.23 -14.42 1.01
CA ALA A 243 3.19 -13.98 2.04
C ALA A 243 2.47 -13.21 3.15
N ASP A 244 1.60 -12.27 2.78
CA ASP A 244 0.79 -11.49 3.71
C ASP A 244 -0.10 -12.39 4.59
N GLU A 245 -0.82 -13.34 3.99
CA GLU A 245 -1.65 -14.30 4.73
C GLU A 245 -0.83 -15.20 5.66
N ALA A 246 0.36 -15.64 5.22
CA ALA A 246 1.27 -16.42 6.05
C ALA A 246 1.87 -15.60 7.19
N MET A 247 2.08 -14.29 7.00
CA MET A 247 2.65 -13.42 8.02
C MET A 247 1.63 -13.03 9.10
N GLY A 248 0.35 -12.87 8.76
CA GLY A 248 -0.68 -12.50 9.73
C GLY A 248 -0.33 -11.18 10.43
N ASP A 249 -0.25 -11.16 11.77
CA ASP A 249 0.08 -9.93 12.51
C ASP A 249 1.59 -9.58 12.51
N ARG A 250 2.44 -10.45 11.95
CA ARG A 250 3.89 -10.21 11.84
C ARG A 250 4.19 -9.14 10.80
N LEU A 251 5.34 -8.49 10.91
CA LEU A 251 5.71 -7.41 10.01
C LEU A 251 6.02 -7.94 8.61
N PHE A 252 5.32 -7.38 7.62
CA PHE A 252 5.57 -7.65 6.20
C PHE A 252 5.80 -6.33 5.45
N LEU A 253 6.92 -6.29 4.71
CA LEU A 253 7.42 -5.10 4.04
C LEU A 253 7.39 -5.29 2.52
N LEU A 254 6.96 -4.26 1.80
CA LEU A 254 7.20 -4.12 0.36
C LEU A 254 8.31 -3.10 0.17
N VAL A 255 9.44 -3.53 -0.36
CA VAL A 255 10.63 -2.68 -0.55
C VAL A 255 10.78 -2.33 -2.02
N ASN A 256 10.77 -1.03 -2.31
CA ASN A 256 10.90 -0.45 -3.64
C ASN A 256 9.94 -1.06 -4.69
N PRO A 257 8.63 -1.18 -4.43
CA PRO A 257 7.68 -1.66 -5.44
C PRO A 257 7.69 -0.77 -6.70
N PHE A 258 7.56 -1.36 -7.88
CA PHE A 258 7.63 -0.60 -9.15
C PHE A 258 6.42 0.32 -9.39
N TRP A 259 5.30 0.08 -8.70
CA TRP A 259 4.12 0.94 -8.73
C TRP A 259 4.16 1.97 -7.61
N ARG A 260 3.44 3.09 -7.76
CA ARG A 260 3.19 4.07 -6.68
C ARG A 260 1.76 4.05 -6.18
N ASN A 261 0.81 4.01 -7.10
CA ASN A 261 -0.62 4.06 -6.84
C ASN A 261 -1.36 3.07 -7.74
N LEU A 262 -2.68 2.93 -7.55
CA LEU A 262 -3.51 2.03 -8.37
C LEU A 262 -3.51 2.43 -9.86
N GLU A 263 -3.23 3.70 -10.16
CA GLU A 263 -3.09 4.20 -11.54
C GLU A 263 -1.78 3.74 -12.21
N SER A 264 -0.77 3.37 -11.42
CA SER A 264 0.50 2.81 -11.92
C SER A 264 0.33 1.41 -12.51
N TRP A 265 -0.80 0.73 -12.22
CA TRP A 265 -1.18 -0.50 -12.92
C TRP A 265 -1.68 -0.17 -14.32
N GLY A 266 -0.83 -0.43 -15.32
CA GLY A 266 -1.22 -0.36 -16.72
C GLY A 266 -2.36 -1.32 -17.06
N ILE A 267 -3.04 -1.07 -18.18
CA ILE A 267 -4.02 -2.00 -18.73
C ILE A 267 -3.27 -3.22 -19.26
N ASN A 268 -3.22 -4.29 -18.47
CA ASN A 268 -2.65 -5.55 -18.92
C ASN A 268 -3.71 -6.31 -19.75
N ILE A 269 -3.57 -6.28 -21.08
CA ILE A 269 -4.47 -6.96 -22.02
C ILE A 269 -4.52 -8.47 -21.74
N MET A 270 -3.40 -9.05 -21.28
CA MET A 270 -3.31 -10.48 -20.94
C MET A 270 -3.86 -10.82 -19.55
N ALA A 271 -4.14 -9.82 -18.71
CA ALA A 271 -4.67 -10.00 -17.36
C ALA A 271 -5.72 -8.91 -17.03
N PRO A 272 -6.92 -8.98 -17.63
CA PRO A 272 -7.93 -7.92 -17.54
C PRO A 272 -8.44 -7.61 -16.12
N ASN A 273 -8.20 -8.51 -15.16
CA ASN A 273 -8.58 -8.33 -13.76
C ASN A 273 -7.41 -7.95 -12.83
N ALA A 274 -6.18 -7.81 -13.34
CA ALA A 274 -4.99 -7.58 -12.52
C ALA A 274 -5.13 -6.35 -11.61
N LYS A 275 -5.69 -5.25 -12.13
CA LYS A 275 -5.93 -4.02 -11.37
C LYS A 275 -6.90 -4.21 -10.20
N LYS A 276 -8.00 -4.95 -10.40
CA LYS A 276 -8.98 -5.25 -9.34
C LYS A 276 -8.39 -6.16 -8.26
N THR A 277 -7.56 -7.13 -8.67
CA THR A 277 -6.86 -8.01 -7.73
C THR A 277 -5.84 -7.22 -6.91
N ALA A 278 -5.05 -6.35 -7.54
CA ALA A 278 -4.09 -5.50 -6.85
C ALA A 278 -4.77 -4.53 -5.86
N GLU A 279 -5.91 -3.94 -6.25
CA GLU A 279 -6.74 -3.13 -5.36
C GLU A 279 -7.13 -3.91 -4.11
N LYS A 280 -7.65 -5.13 -4.27
CA LYS A 280 -8.07 -5.98 -3.15
C LYS A 280 -6.90 -6.44 -2.26
N VAL A 281 -5.77 -6.82 -2.85
CA VAL A 281 -4.65 -7.45 -2.14
C VAL A 281 -3.70 -6.43 -1.51
N ILE A 282 -3.42 -5.33 -2.21
CA ILE A 282 -2.38 -4.38 -1.82
C ILE A 282 -3.03 -3.12 -1.27
N PHE A 283 -3.87 -2.45 -2.06
CA PHE A 283 -4.37 -1.12 -1.68
C PHE A 283 -5.40 -1.17 -0.56
N ASN A 284 -6.28 -2.17 -0.54
CA ASN A 284 -7.32 -2.33 0.49
C ASN A 284 -6.80 -2.99 1.78
N ARG A 285 -5.57 -3.52 1.79
CA ARG A 285 -4.95 -4.14 2.98
C ARG A 285 -4.09 -3.16 3.81
N SER A 286 -4.28 -1.85 3.61
CA SER A 286 -3.65 -0.80 4.43
C SER A 286 -2.11 -0.87 4.45
N TYR A 287 -1.46 -1.09 3.31
CA TYR A 287 -0.01 -0.93 3.23
C TYR A 287 0.37 0.54 3.36
N GLU A 288 1.01 0.89 4.47
CA GLU A 288 1.37 2.27 4.78
C GLU A 288 2.81 2.57 4.36
N GLU A 289 3.02 3.72 3.74
CA GLU A 289 4.37 4.18 3.40
C GLU A 289 5.10 4.66 4.65
N THR A 290 6.06 3.89 5.15
CA THR A 290 6.76 4.20 6.40
C THR A 290 8.09 4.90 6.18
N TYR A 291 8.77 4.62 5.08
CA TYR A 291 9.97 5.34 4.69
C TYR A 291 10.05 5.51 3.16
N ILE A 292 10.24 6.73 2.69
CA ILE A 292 10.48 7.01 1.27
C ILE A 292 11.55 8.08 1.15
N LEU A 293 12.57 7.81 0.35
CA LEU A 293 13.48 8.84 -0.17
C LEU A 293 13.31 8.98 -1.68
N ASN A 294 12.65 10.05 -2.09
CA ASN A 294 12.48 10.42 -3.50
C ASN A 294 13.57 11.42 -3.90
N ARG A 295 14.21 11.17 -5.04
CA ARG A 295 15.12 12.11 -5.70
C ARG A 295 14.50 12.55 -7.02
N LEU A 296 14.53 13.84 -7.29
CA LEU A 296 14.05 14.39 -8.57
C LEU A 296 14.76 15.70 -8.89
N ASP A 297 14.73 16.07 -10.16
CA ASP A 297 15.18 17.39 -10.60
C ASP A 297 13.98 18.31 -10.80
N ALA A 298 14.05 19.52 -10.26
CA ALA A 298 13.03 20.55 -10.43
C ALA A 298 13.71 21.88 -10.79
N ARG A 299 13.31 22.48 -11.92
CA ARG A 299 13.91 23.73 -12.46
C ARG A 299 15.44 23.68 -12.62
N GLY A 300 15.99 22.50 -12.90
CA GLY A 300 17.43 22.28 -13.04
C GLY A 300 18.18 22.19 -11.70
N GLU A 301 17.46 22.23 -10.57
CA GLU A 301 18.02 22.02 -9.23
C GLU A 301 17.74 20.59 -8.78
N ARG A 302 18.74 19.96 -8.17
CA ARG A 302 18.59 18.63 -7.56
C ARG A 302 17.78 18.77 -6.28
N CYS A 303 16.73 17.97 -6.17
CA CYS A 303 15.81 17.99 -5.05
C CYS A 303 15.67 16.60 -4.43
N ALA A 304 15.39 16.57 -3.12
CA ALA A 304 15.07 15.36 -2.41
C ALA A 304 13.81 15.54 -1.56
N ALA A 305 12.99 14.51 -1.50
CA ALA A 305 11.83 14.42 -0.63
C ALA A 305 11.98 13.21 0.27
N VAL A 306 11.97 13.41 1.59
CA VAL A 306 12.06 12.32 2.55
C VAL A 306 10.76 12.23 3.36
N LYS A 307 10.23 11.02 3.48
CA LYS A 307 9.16 10.66 4.39
C LYS A 307 9.70 9.60 5.33
N ALA A 308 9.55 9.81 6.62
CA ALA A 308 9.94 8.83 7.63
C ALA A 308 8.92 8.88 8.76
N TYR A 309 8.18 7.80 8.96
CA TYR A 309 7.13 7.72 9.97
C TYR A 309 7.67 8.08 11.37
N PRO A 310 6.97 8.91 12.17
CA PRO A 310 5.63 9.49 11.94
C PRO A 310 5.65 10.90 11.34
N TYR A 311 6.76 11.34 10.75
CA TYR A 311 6.92 12.69 10.23
C TYR A 311 6.29 12.86 8.84
N ASP A 312 5.84 14.08 8.57
CA ASP A 312 5.40 14.52 7.23
C ASP A 312 6.53 14.50 6.21
N TRP A 313 6.18 14.63 4.93
CA TRP A 313 7.18 14.78 3.88
C TRP A 313 8.00 16.03 4.12
N GLN A 314 9.32 15.90 4.02
CA GLN A 314 10.26 17.01 4.11
C GLN A 314 10.98 17.18 2.79
N LEU A 315 11.00 18.41 2.31
CA LEU A 315 11.51 18.76 0.99
C LEU A 315 12.84 19.49 1.16
N TYR A 316 13.82 19.05 0.39
CA TYR A 316 15.18 19.56 0.36
C TYR A 316 15.57 19.90 -1.07
N ALA A 317 16.40 20.92 -1.23
CA ALA A 317 17.14 21.19 -2.47
C ALA A 317 18.63 21.26 -2.15
N TYR A 318 19.44 20.80 -3.09
CA TYR A 318 20.89 20.87 -2.97
C TYR A 318 21.39 22.20 -3.54
N ILE A 319 22.20 22.92 -2.75
CA ILE A 319 22.96 24.08 -3.22
C ILE A 319 24.44 23.74 -3.25
N GLU A 320 25.20 24.33 -4.15
CA GLU A 320 26.65 24.18 -4.13
C GLU A 320 27.26 25.00 -2.99
N ASP A 321 28.19 24.42 -2.23
CA ASP A 321 28.91 25.10 -1.16
C ASP A 321 29.75 26.26 -1.72
N GLU A 322 29.79 27.38 -1.00
CA GLU A 322 30.56 28.58 -1.38
C GLU A 322 32.07 28.33 -1.34
N TYR A 323 32.53 27.52 -0.38
CA TYR A 323 33.96 27.25 -0.15
C TYR A 323 34.43 26.00 -0.89
N PHE A 324 33.54 25.04 -1.12
CA PHE A 324 33.86 23.76 -1.78
C PHE A 324 32.92 23.52 -2.97
N PRO A 325 33.22 24.03 -4.18
CA PRO A 325 32.31 23.98 -5.33
C PRO A 325 31.85 22.58 -5.74
N ASN A 326 32.62 21.54 -5.38
CA ASN A 326 32.30 20.14 -5.66
C ASN A 326 31.41 19.50 -4.59
N ARG A 327 31.09 20.22 -3.51
CA ARG A 327 30.22 19.78 -2.43
C ARG A 327 28.87 20.45 -2.58
N GLU A 328 27.82 19.64 -2.50
CA GLU A 328 26.45 20.13 -2.44
C GLU A 328 25.91 19.95 -1.02
N VAL A 329 25.23 20.96 -0.50
CA VAL A 329 24.65 20.98 0.85
C VAL A 329 23.13 21.00 0.73
N PRO A 330 22.40 20.13 1.46
CA PRO A 330 20.95 20.15 1.44
C PRO A 330 20.40 21.35 2.22
N ILE A 331 19.56 22.14 1.57
CA ILE A 331 18.75 23.21 2.18
C ILE A 331 17.32 22.72 2.32
N TRP A 332 16.78 22.86 3.53
CA TRP A 332 15.36 22.59 3.78
C TRP A 332 14.47 23.65 3.12
N LEU A 333 13.54 23.18 2.28
CA LEU A 333 12.58 24.01 1.56
C LEU A 333 11.26 24.16 2.31
N GLY A 334 10.78 23.08 2.95
CA GLY A 334 9.47 23.01 3.55
C GLY A 334 9.01 21.57 3.84
N SER A 335 7.74 21.42 4.18
CA SER A 335 7.10 20.11 4.39
C SER A 335 5.72 20.03 3.74
N THR A 336 5.28 18.81 3.40
CA THR A 336 3.95 18.54 2.84
C THR A 336 3.31 17.32 3.50
N LEU A 337 1.97 17.30 3.57
CA LEU A 337 1.22 16.16 4.11
C LEU A 337 1.16 14.97 3.13
N GLU A 338 1.10 15.30 1.84
CA GLU A 338 1.00 14.35 0.72
C GLU A 338 2.33 14.25 -0.03
N GLU A 339 2.47 13.21 -0.87
CA GLU A 339 3.66 13.00 -1.71
C GLU A 339 3.88 14.23 -2.61
N PRO A 340 5.04 14.91 -2.49
CA PRO A 340 5.28 16.15 -3.21
C PRO A 340 5.52 15.90 -4.69
N LYS A 341 4.92 16.74 -5.53
CA LYS A 341 5.11 16.72 -6.99
C LYS A 341 6.18 17.73 -7.40
N SER A 342 6.71 17.62 -8.62
CA SER A 342 7.69 18.58 -9.17
C SER A 342 7.20 20.05 -9.12
N GLY A 343 5.88 20.26 -9.22
CA GLY A 343 5.26 21.59 -9.04
C GLY A 343 5.44 22.17 -7.63
N ASP A 344 5.41 21.34 -6.59
CA ASP A 344 5.61 21.78 -5.20
C ASP A 344 7.04 22.26 -4.97
N PHE A 345 8.02 21.52 -5.49
CA PHE A 345 9.42 21.92 -5.47
C PHE A 345 9.63 23.23 -6.23
N SER A 346 9.07 23.34 -7.44
CA SER A 346 9.18 24.56 -8.25
C SER A 346 8.62 25.79 -7.52
N ARG A 347 7.49 25.64 -6.82
CA ARG A 347 6.89 26.68 -6.00
C ARG A 347 7.78 27.07 -4.81
N LEU A 348 8.30 26.10 -4.07
CA LEU A 348 9.13 26.36 -2.89
C LEU A 348 10.50 26.95 -3.25
N LEU A 349 11.11 26.50 -4.34
CA LEU A 349 12.36 27.05 -4.87
C LEU A 349 12.21 28.54 -5.21
N ASN A 350 11.08 28.95 -5.79
CA ASN A 350 10.83 30.36 -6.11
C ASN A 350 10.75 31.28 -4.88
N LEU A 351 10.41 30.74 -3.71
CA LEU A 351 10.32 31.52 -2.46
C LEU A 351 11.70 31.77 -1.84
N LYS A 352 12.72 31.01 -2.24
CA LYS A 352 14.06 31.05 -1.67
C LYS A 352 14.98 31.93 -2.51
N PRO A 353 15.61 32.99 -1.93
CA PRO A 353 16.47 33.89 -2.69
C PRO A 353 17.66 33.17 -3.33
N GLU A 354 18.17 32.11 -2.70
CA GLU A 354 19.32 31.32 -3.12
C GLU A 354 19.07 30.61 -4.48
N PHE A 355 17.82 30.32 -4.80
CA PHE A 355 17.41 29.60 -6.02
C PHE A 355 16.74 30.50 -7.07
N LYS A 356 16.83 31.83 -6.92
CA LYS A 356 16.34 32.78 -7.95
C LYS A 356 17.13 32.69 -9.25
N LEU A 357 18.44 32.45 -9.13
CA LEU A 357 19.33 32.19 -10.25
C LEU A 357 19.42 30.69 -10.45
N SER A 358 19.45 30.23 -11.71
CA SER A 358 19.69 28.80 -11.98
C SER A 358 21.12 28.42 -11.60
N LYS A 359 21.33 27.12 -11.30
CA LYS A 359 22.65 26.53 -11.11
C LYS A 359 23.72 27.03 -12.07
N ASN A 360 23.43 27.03 -13.37
CA ASN A 360 24.37 27.49 -14.40
C ASN A 360 24.69 28.99 -14.26
N MET A 361 23.70 29.83 -13.95
CA MET A 361 23.93 31.26 -13.73
C MET A 361 24.75 31.52 -12.46
N ARG A 362 24.49 30.78 -11.38
CA ARG A 362 25.29 30.85 -10.14
C ARG A 362 26.73 30.46 -10.41
N MET A 363 26.96 29.39 -11.16
CA MET A 363 28.29 28.93 -11.55
C MET A 363 29.03 29.98 -12.42
N ILE A 364 28.35 30.59 -13.40
CA ILE A 364 28.93 31.67 -14.22
C ILE A 364 29.26 32.90 -13.40
N GLN A 365 28.40 33.30 -12.46
CA GLN A 365 28.68 34.44 -11.58
C GLN A 365 29.91 34.19 -10.70
N ARG A 366 30.08 32.97 -10.17
CA ARG A 366 31.30 32.61 -9.43
C ARG A 366 32.55 32.65 -10.30
N MET A 367 32.47 32.17 -11.54
CA MET A 367 33.58 32.23 -12.49
C MET A 367 33.94 33.66 -12.92
N ARG A 368 33.03 34.63 -12.80
CA ARG A 368 33.26 36.05 -13.14
C ARG A 368 33.61 36.94 -11.93
N GLY A 369 33.32 36.47 -10.72
CA GLY A 369 33.55 37.19 -9.46
C GLY A 369 34.87 36.87 -8.78
N ASN A 370 35.59 35.86 -9.27
CA ASN A 370 37.03 35.66 -9.08
C ASN A 370 37.78 36.24 -10.29
#